data_AF-A0A7S0T9V9-F1
#
_entry.id   AF-A0A7S0T9V9-F1
#
_cell.length_a   1.000
_cell.length_b   1.000
_cell.length_c   1.000
_cell.angle_alpha   90.00
_cell.angle_beta   90.00
_cell.angle_gamma   90.00
#
_symmetry.space_group_name_H-M   'P 1'
#
loop_
_entity.id
_entity.type
_entity.pdbx_description
1 polymer ?
#
loop_
_entity_poly.entity_id
_entity_poly.type
_entity_poly.pdbx_seq_one_letter_code
_entity_poly.pdbx_strand_id
1 'polypeptide(L)'
;RRRRRRRARTAGRRTPTRTRTMSTVTVLKKEEEAIITLMKERALVACKDAQREYYECVKGRTLSIAWACRERAAAMSTCLHAHTSDEVLEDMKARWVKAGKPSIADRGNIPKF
;
A
#
# COMPACT_ATOMS: atom_id res chain seq x y z
N ARG A 1 38.69 -51.65 -6.42
CA ARG A 1 38.82 -50.18 -6.65
C ARG A 1 37.47 -49.51 -6.36
N ARG A 2 37.33 -48.87 -5.18
CA ARG A 2 36.11 -48.18 -4.72
C ARG A 2 36.02 -46.80 -5.37
N ARG A 3 34.96 -46.49 -6.13
CA ARG A 3 34.64 -45.11 -6.55
C ARG A 3 33.30 -44.69 -5.97
N ARG A 4 33.34 -44.13 -4.76
CA ARG A 4 32.22 -43.42 -4.11
C ARG A 4 31.95 -42.15 -4.90
N ARG A 5 30.87 -42.11 -5.68
CA ARG A 5 30.34 -40.85 -6.26
C ARG A 5 29.62 -40.08 -5.15
N ARG A 6 30.27 -39.06 -4.60
CA ARG A 6 29.66 -38.07 -3.70
C ARG A 6 28.67 -37.24 -4.53
N ARG A 7 27.36 -37.37 -4.26
CA ARG A 7 26.35 -36.44 -4.79
C ARG A 7 26.43 -35.14 -3.99
N ALA A 8 26.61 -34.04 -4.71
CA ALA A 8 26.72 -32.69 -4.17
C ALA A 8 25.39 -32.26 -3.52
N ARG A 9 25.48 -31.63 -2.35
CA ARG A 9 24.39 -30.93 -1.67
C ARG A 9 23.95 -29.75 -2.54
N THR A 10 22.70 -29.72 -2.96
CA THR A 10 22.06 -28.55 -3.55
C THR A 10 21.86 -27.49 -2.47
N ALA A 11 22.44 -26.30 -2.70
CA ALA A 11 22.26 -25.14 -1.85
C ALA A 11 20.84 -24.60 -2.01
N GLY A 12 20.06 -24.61 -0.92
CA GLY A 12 18.75 -23.97 -0.86
C GLY A 12 18.88 -22.46 -1.04
N ARG A 13 18.13 -21.91 -2.00
CA ARG A 13 17.90 -20.48 -2.20
C ARG A 13 17.32 -19.90 -0.91
N ARG A 14 18.09 -19.09 -0.18
CA ARG A 14 17.56 -18.24 0.88
C ARG A 14 17.01 -16.98 0.21
N THR A 15 15.69 -16.86 0.12
CA THR A 15 15.03 -15.58 -0.15
C THR A 15 15.26 -14.66 1.05
N PRO A 16 15.69 -13.40 0.86
CA PRO A 16 15.77 -12.45 1.97
C PRO A 16 14.34 -12.08 2.38
N THR A 17 13.96 -12.50 3.58
CA THR A 17 12.73 -12.05 4.23
C THR A 17 12.83 -10.54 4.45
N ARG A 18 11.91 -9.77 3.84
CA ARG A 18 11.77 -8.32 3.97
C ARG A 18 11.83 -7.92 5.45
N THR A 19 12.93 -7.31 5.89
CA THR A 19 13.10 -6.80 7.24
C THR A 19 12.08 -5.70 7.46
N ARG A 20 11.05 -5.96 8.28
CA ARG A 20 10.06 -4.96 8.68
C ARG A 20 10.69 -4.09 9.75
N THR A 21 11.32 -2.99 9.34
CA THR A 21 11.75 -1.93 10.25
C THR A 21 10.48 -1.36 10.90
N MET A 22 10.27 -1.62 12.18
CA MET A 22 9.15 -1.07 12.93
C MET A 22 9.40 0.42 13.20
N SER A 23 8.57 1.26 12.59
CA SER A 23 7.97 2.48 13.12
C SER A 23 8.36 2.87 14.55
N THR A 24 9.13 3.94 14.73
CA THR A 24 9.52 4.47 16.06
C THR A 24 8.50 5.45 16.65
N VAL A 25 7.43 5.80 15.91
CA VAL A 25 6.41 6.76 16.33
C VAL A 25 5.23 6.04 16.95
N THR A 26 5.03 6.20 18.26
CA THR A 26 3.90 5.63 19.00
C THR A 26 2.65 6.50 18.85
N VAL A 27 1.66 5.96 18.15
CA VAL A 27 0.34 6.57 17.91
C VAL A 27 -0.72 5.66 18.54
N LEU A 28 -1.79 6.22 19.11
CA LEU A 28 -2.89 5.37 19.62
C LEU A 28 -3.52 4.61 18.47
N LYS A 29 -4.02 3.38 18.71
CA LYS A 29 -4.71 2.59 17.67
C LYS A 29 -5.85 3.34 16.98
N LYS A 30 -6.65 4.09 17.74
CA LYS A 30 -7.72 4.94 17.19
C LYS A 30 -7.19 6.06 16.30
N GLU A 31 -6.07 6.68 16.68
CA GLU A 31 -5.42 7.74 15.91
C GLU A 31 -4.80 7.16 14.63
N GLU A 32 -4.20 5.97 14.71
CA GLU A 32 -3.62 5.27 13.56
C GLU A 32 -4.68 4.85 12.55
N GLU A 33 -5.81 4.29 12.99
CA GLU A 33 -6.95 3.97 12.11
C GLU A 33 -7.49 5.22 11.40
N ALA A 34 -7.51 6.35 12.11
CA ALA A 34 -7.95 7.62 11.58
C ALA A 34 -6.95 8.16 10.53
N ILE A 35 -5.64 8.05 10.77
CA ILE A 35 -4.58 8.37 9.81
C ILE A 35 -4.67 7.47 8.56
N ILE A 36 -4.91 6.16 8.75
CA ILE A 36 -5.11 5.20 7.64
C ILE A 36 -6.34 5.60 6.80
N THR A 37 -7.41 6.02 7.45
CA THR A 37 -8.64 6.45 6.77
C THR A 37 -8.36 7.68 5.91
N LEU A 38 -7.69 8.70 6.45
CA LEU A 38 -7.30 9.89 5.72
C LEU A 38 -6.32 9.60 4.57
N MET A 39 -5.38 8.69 4.79
CA MET A 39 -4.47 8.22 3.74
C MET A 39 -5.26 7.64 2.57
N LYS A 40 -6.22 6.75 2.85
CA LYS A 40 -7.08 6.16 1.82
C LYS A 40 -7.93 7.21 1.11
N GLU A 41 -8.56 8.13 1.84
CA GLU A 41 -9.35 9.23 1.25
C GLU A 41 -8.50 10.05 0.26
N ARG A 42 -7.28 10.39 0.65
CA ARG A 42 -6.36 11.16 -0.19
C ARG A 42 -5.84 10.38 -1.38
N ALA A 43 -5.52 9.09 -1.20
CA ALA A 43 -5.16 8.20 -2.29
C ALA A 43 -6.30 8.09 -3.33
N LEU A 44 -7.56 8.06 -2.87
CA LEU A 44 -8.70 8.05 -3.79
C LEU A 44 -8.80 9.33 -4.61
N VAL A 45 -8.52 10.50 -4.02
CA VAL A 45 -8.50 11.79 -4.74
C VAL A 45 -7.33 11.87 -5.72
N ALA A 46 -6.13 11.44 -5.31
CA ALA A 46 -4.95 11.44 -6.17
C ALA A 46 -5.10 10.49 -7.37
N CYS A 47 -5.69 9.32 -7.17
CA CYS A 47 -5.89 8.31 -8.21
C CYS A 47 -7.23 8.43 -8.96
N LYS A 48 -7.86 9.61 -8.95
CA LYS A 48 -9.19 9.81 -9.55
C LYS A 48 -9.22 9.51 -11.06
N ASP A 49 -8.14 9.82 -11.78
CA ASP A 49 -8.07 9.55 -13.22
C ASP A 49 -7.99 8.05 -13.53
N ALA A 50 -7.13 7.30 -12.82
CA ALA A 50 -7.06 5.85 -12.95
C ALA A 50 -8.35 5.14 -12.55
N GLN A 51 -9.04 5.66 -11.52
CA GLN A 51 -10.39 5.20 -11.16
C GLN A 51 -11.39 5.46 -12.29
N ARG A 52 -11.40 6.66 -12.88
CA ARG A 52 -12.30 7.00 -13.98
C ARG A 52 -12.14 6.03 -15.14
N GLU A 53 -10.92 5.75 -15.56
CA GLU A 53 -10.64 4.80 -16.65
C GLU A 53 -11.10 3.38 -16.34
N TYR A 54 -10.92 2.93 -15.09
CA TYR A 54 -11.44 1.65 -14.64
C TYR A 54 -12.97 1.63 -14.65
N TYR A 55 -13.63 2.67 -14.12
CA TYR A 55 -15.09 2.76 -14.10
C TYR A 55 -15.69 2.80 -15.51
N GLU A 56 -15.09 3.53 -16.44
CA GLU A 56 -15.52 3.53 -17.85
C GLU A 56 -15.36 2.14 -18.50
N CYS A 57 -14.42 1.31 -18.04
CA CYS A 57 -14.33 -0.08 -18.48
C CYS A 57 -15.45 -0.96 -17.96
N VAL A 58 -15.75 -0.81 -16.67
CA VAL A 58 -16.72 -1.63 -15.95
C VAL A 58 -18.15 -1.26 -16.34
N LYS A 59 -18.37 -0.02 -16.77
CA LYS A 59 -19.67 0.49 -17.21
C LYS A 59 -20.21 -0.39 -18.35
N GLY A 60 -21.26 -1.15 -18.07
CA GLY A 60 -21.92 -2.05 -19.02
C GLY A 60 -21.35 -3.47 -19.11
N ARG A 61 -20.39 -3.85 -18.24
CA ARG A 61 -19.88 -5.22 -18.13
C ARG A 61 -20.26 -5.79 -16.76
N THR A 62 -20.81 -7.00 -16.72
CA THR A 62 -21.18 -7.67 -15.46
C THR A 62 -20.37 -8.94 -15.23
N LEU A 63 -20.23 -9.77 -16.26
CA LEU A 63 -19.49 -11.03 -16.18
C LEU A 63 -18.04 -10.90 -16.65
N SER A 64 -17.77 -9.97 -17.58
CA SER A 64 -16.48 -9.88 -18.28
C SER A 64 -15.43 -8.96 -17.69
N ILE A 65 -15.70 -8.38 -16.51
CA ILE A 65 -14.84 -7.37 -15.88
C ILE A 65 -13.44 -7.93 -15.57
N ALA A 66 -13.38 -9.14 -14.99
CA ALA A 66 -12.14 -9.71 -14.46
C ALA A 66 -11.05 -9.92 -15.54
N TRP A 67 -11.44 -10.12 -16.80
CA TRP A 67 -10.51 -10.25 -17.92
C TRP A 67 -10.43 -8.98 -18.77
N ALA A 68 -11.57 -8.38 -19.12
CA ALA A 68 -11.61 -7.25 -20.06
C ALA A 68 -11.05 -5.95 -19.47
N CYS A 69 -11.12 -5.78 -18.15
CA CYS A 69 -10.68 -4.56 -17.46
C CYS A 69 -9.41 -4.77 -16.63
N ARG A 70 -8.72 -5.91 -16.80
CA ARG A 70 -7.57 -6.29 -15.98
C ARG A 70 -6.44 -5.26 -16.01
N GLU A 71 -6.15 -4.70 -17.18
CA GLU A 71 -5.07 -3.69 -17.32
C GLU A 71 -5.40 -2.40 -16.58
N ARG A 72 -6.64 -1.93 -16.71
CA ARG A 72 -7.13 -0.70 -16.04
C ARG A 72 -7.22 -0.91 -14.52
N ALA A 73 -7.62 -2.12 -14.10
CA ALA A 73 -7.60 -2.53 -12.70
C ALA A 73 -6.17 -2.54 -12.15
N ALA A 74 -5.19 -3.04 -12.92
CA ALA A 74 -3.79 -3.04 -12.52
C ALA A 74 -3.25 -1.60 -12.39
N ALA A 75 -3.54 -0.72 -13.36
CA ALA A 75 -3.13 0.68 -13.30
C ALA A 75 -3.70 1.41 -12.06
N MET A 76 -4.99 1.21 -11.76
CA MET A 76 -5.63 1.75 -10.56
C MET A 76 -4.97 1.21 -9.28
N SER A 77 -4.74 -0.10 -9.19
CA SER A 77 -4.08 -0.72 -8.04
C SER A 77 -2.64 -0.21 -7.87
N THR A 78 -1.88 -0.05 -8.95
CA THR A 78 -0.51 0.52 -8.90
C THR A 78 -0.52 1.94 -8.34
N CYS A 79 -1.46 2.78 -8.78
CA CYS A 79 -1.60 4.13 -8.24
C CYS A 79 -1.93 4.10 -6.74
N LEU A 80 -2.91 3.31 -6.33
CA LEU A 80 -3.31 3.20 -4.93
C LEU A 80 -2.15 2.71 -4.06
N HIS A 81 -1.42 1.67 -4.50
CA HIS A 81 -0.28 1.12 -3.77
C HIS A 81 0.84 2.13 -3.54
N ALA A 82 1.07 3.06 -4.48
CA ALA A 82 2.07 4.12 -4.32
C ALA A 82 1.72 5.09 -3.17
N HIS A 83 0.42 5.29 -2.89
CA HIS A 83 -0.06 6.18 -1.85
C HIS A 83 -0.47 5.48 -0.54
N THR A 84 -0.53 4.15 -0.54
CA THR A 84 -0.90 3.35 0.64
C THR A 84 0.23 2.41 1.10
N SER A 85 1.48 2.81 0.91
CA SER A 85 2.63 2.03 1.37
C SER A 85 2.88 2.22 2.87
N ASP A 86 3.52 1.23 3.50
CA ASP A 86 3.91 1.31 4.91
C ASP A 86 4.83 2.54 5.18
N GLU A 87 5.66 2.91 4.20
CA GLU A 87 6.54 4.08 4.28
C GLU A 87 5.77 5.40 4.33
N VAL A 88 4.73 5.52 3.49
CA VAL A 88 3.85 6.71 3.44
C VAL A 88 3.04 6.84 4.72
N LEU A 89 2.64 5.71 5.30
CA LEU A 89 1.92 5.67 6.58
C LEU A 89 2.81 6.12 7.74
N GLU A 90 4.07 5.74 7.76
CA GLU A 90 5.03 6.18 8.78
C GLU A 90 5.39 7.66 8.67
N ASP A 91 5.60 8.16 7.46
CA ASP A 91 5.80 9.58 7.22
C ASP A 91 4.58 10.40 7.68
N MET A 92 3.36 9.90 7.45
CA MET A 92 2.16 10.51 7.98
C MET A 92 2.08 10.54 9.49
N LYS A 93 2.39 9.42 10.16
CA LYS A 93 2.42 9.37 11.62
C LYS A 93 3.41 10.39 12.16
N ALA A 94 4.60 10.49 11.56
CA ALA A 94 5.61 11.47 11.96
C ALA A 94 5.13 12.92 11.78
N ARG A 95 4.52 13.24 10.62
CA ARG A 95 3.95 14.57 10.36
C ARG A 95 2.79 14.90 11.31
N TRP A 96 1.95 13.92 11.61
CA TRP A 96 0.80 14.08 12.50
C TRP A 96 1.23 14.34 13.95
N VAL A 97 2.26 13.63 14.44
CA VAL A 97 2.88 13.90 15.75
C VAL A 97 3.55 15.27 15.76
N LYS A 98 4.28 15.64 14.70
CA LYS A 98 4.91 16.97 14.57
C LYS A 98 3.88 18.11 14.57
N ALA A 99 2.71 17.89 13.99
CA ALA A 99 1.60 18.85 13.96
C ALA A 99 0.87 18.98 15.30
N GLY A 100 1.29 18.26 16.34
CA GLY A 100 0.68 18.36 17.68
C GLY A 100 -0.61 17.57 17.84
N LYS A 101 -0.78 16.48 17.07
CA LYS A 101 -1.94 15.57 17.15
C LYS A 101 -3.29 16.27 16.88
N PRO A 102 -3.51 16.83 15.68
CA PRO A 102 -4.76 17.48 15.35
C PRO A 102 -5.94 16.48 15.42
N SER A 103 -7.08 16.97 15.91
CA SER A 103 -8.34 16.22 15.93
C SER A 103 -8.74 15.83 14.51
N ILE A 104 -9.19 14.58 14.34
CA ILE A 104 -9.61 14.08 13.02
C ILE A 104 -10.86 14.80 12.50
N ALA A 105 -11.64 15.43 13.38
CA ALA A 105 -12.83 16.18 13.03
C ALA A 105 -12.48 17.38 12.13
N ASP A 106 -11.31 17.97 12.35
CA ASP A 106 -10.82 19.14 11.61
C ASP A 106 -9.94 18.69 10.43
N ARG A 107 -10.55 17.99 9.46
CA ARG A 107 -9.84 17.41 8.29
C ARG A 107 -8.96 18.41 7.52
N GLY A 108 -9.26 19.70 7.62
CA GLY A 108 -8.48 20.78 7.01
C GLY A 108 -7.13 21.07 7.68
N ASN A 109 -6.98 20.77 8.97
CA ASN A 109 -5.75 21.05 9.73
C ASN A 109 -4.75 19.89 9.72
N ILE A 110 -5.08 18.78 9.04
CA ILE A 110 -4.28 17.58 9.07
C ILE A 110 -3.22 17.67 7.97
N PRO A 111 -1.91 17.54 8.30
CA PRO A 111 -0.84 17.67 7.34
C PRO A 111 -1.07 16.77 6.13
N LYS A 112 -0.83 17.30 4.92
CA LYS A 112 -0.93 16.57 3.65
C LYS A 112 0.37 15.80 3.37
N PHE A 113 0.30 14.81 2.48
CA PHE A 113 1.49 14.14 1.94
C PHE A 113 2.17 15.05 0.94
#